data_AF-A0A4S8MG36-F1
#
_entry.id   AF-A0A4S8MG36-F1
#
_cell.length_a   1.000
_cell.length_b   1.000
_cell.length_c   1.000
_cell.angle_alpha   90.00
_cell.angle_beta   90.00
_cell.angle_gamma   90.00
#
_symmetry.space_group_name_H-M   'P 1'
#
loop_
_entity.id
_entity.type
_entity.pdbx_description
1 polymer ?
#
loop_
_entity_poly.entity_id
_entity_poly.type
_entity_poly.pdbx_seq_one_letter_code
_entity_poly.pdbx_strand_id
1 'polypeptide(L)'
;MGENEKEVGEGTGELTEERTRGVDTPSSGPNVDQEGWPAWLQSAYETLAQYDRLRNVDVWVRLLEEWVALERKYGFENPGGPSAFYTKIGRPDLVDWWSRVARKKVRMEGPGSMPPVKTFAKSFQVWWAAINPDWRERDGSNGCLRLDHRVEIKDKDRWEEMKKPGQCGILTIMVCLFHWFQGVETREDEDEWRKIADDVQWVVGRMNKAIKYVDWSSTR
;
A
#
# COMPACT_ATOMS: atom_id res chain seq x y z
N MET A 1 -63.10 19.98 -60.07
CA MET A 1 -63.26 19.20 -58.82
C MET A 1 -61.97 19.41 -58.05
N GLY A 2 -61.85 20.53 -57.33
CA GLY A 2 -62.20 20.71 -55.91
C GLY A 2 -60.87 20.74 -55.13
N GLU A 3 -60.37 21.88 -54.63
CA GLU A 3 -60.65 22.45 -53.27
C GLU A 3 -60.34 21.41 -52.17
N ASN A 4 -59.58 21.62 -51.09
CA ASN A 4 -59.18 22.81 -50.32
C ASN A 4 -58.04 22.46 -49.32
N GLU A 5 -57.26 23.48 -48.92
CA GLU A 5 -56.87 23.96 -47.56
C GLU A 5 -56.89 22.99 -46.33
N LYS A 6 -56.17 23.11 -45.20
CA LYS A 6 -55.27 24.08 -44.52
C LYS A 6 -54.78 23.44 -43.19
N GLU A 7 -54.00 24.22 -42.41
CA GLU A 7 -53.60 24.10 -40.99
C GLU A 7 -52.24 23.40 -40.76
N VAL A 8 -51.13 24.07 -40.43
CA VAL A 8 -50.79 25.01 -39.32
C VAL A 8 -50.93 24.37 -37.94
N GLY A 9 -49.79 24.18 -37.28
CA GLY A 9 -49.67 23.84 -35.87
C GLY A 9 -48.21 23.95 -35.43
N GLU A 10 -47.79 25.17 -35.07
CA GLU A 10 -46.63 25.38 -34.20
C GLU A 10 -46.88 24.71 -32.85
N GLY A 11 -45.94 23.87 -32.43
CA GLY A 11 -45.95 23.23 -31.12
C GLY A 11 -44.53 23.24 -30.57
N THR A 12 -44.24 24.27 -29.79
CA THR A 12 -43.07 24.40 -28.92
C THR A 12 -43.00 23.21 -27.96
N GLY A 13 -42.04 22.31 -28.19
CA GLY A 13 -41.70 21.20 -27.30
C GLY A 13 -40.36 21.47 -26.64
N GLU A 14 -40.43 22.05 -25.45
CA GLU A 14 -39.36 22.35 -24.53
C GLU A 14 -38.55 21.08 -24.19
N LEU A 15 -37.24 21.10 -24.43
CA LEU A 15 -36.31 20.04 -24.06
C LEU A 15 -36.19 20.01 -22.54
N THR A 16 -36.92 19.11 -21.89
CA THR A 16 -36.68 18.78 -20.48
C THR A 16 -35.35 18.06 -20.36
N GLU A 17 -34.33 18.78 -19.86
CA GLU A 17 -33.08 18.22 -19.35
C GLU A 17 -33.39 17.24 -18.21
N GLU A 18 -33.35 15.94 -18.51
CA GLU A 18 -33.30 14.91 -17.49
C GLU A 18 -31.93 14.95 -16.82
N ARG A 19 -31.88 15.73 -15.73
CA ARG A 19 -30.81 15.78 -14.74
C ARG A 19 -30.64 14.39 -14.14
N THR A 20 -29.81 13.57 -14.75
CA THR A 20 -29.30 12.34 -14.13
C THR A 20 -28.55 12.74 -12.87
N ARG A 21 -29.19 12.49 -11.72
CA ARG A 21 -28.55 12.52 -10.41
C ARG A 21 -27.34 11.61 -10.49
N GLY A 22 -26.15 12.21 -10.43
CA GLY A 22 -24.93 11.49 -10.11
C GLY A 22 -25.18 10.72 -8.83
N VAL A 23 -25.14 9.39 -8.93
CA VAL A 23 -25.00 8.54 -7.76
C VAL A 23 -23.58 8.80 -7.28
N ASP A 24 -23.45 9.70 -6.30
CA ASP A 24 -22.23 9.87 -5.53
C ASP A 24 -21.91 8.51 -4.92
N THR A 25 -21.04 7.78 -5.60
CA THR A 25 -20.47 6.55 -5.08
C THR A 25 -19.58 7.00 -3.94
N PRO A 26 -19.78 6.53 -2.68
CA PRO A 26 -18.86 6.86 -1.61
C PRO A 26 -17.48 6.41 -2.06
N SER A 27 -16.53 7.33 -2.11
CA SER A 27 -15.14 7.01 -2.35
C SER A 27 -14.68 6.14 -1.18
N SER A 28 -14.77 4.81 -1.34
CA SER A 28 -14.24 3.80 -0.40
C SER A 28 -12.72 3.71 -0.46
N GLY A 29 -12.04 4.81 -0.82
CA GLY A 29 -10.60 4.91 -0.77
C GLY A 29 -10.11 5.19 0.66
N PRO A 30 -8.84 4.90 0.96
CA PRO A 30 -8.26 5.21 2.27
C PRO A 30 -8.31 6.72 2.51
N ASN A 31 -8.80 7.12 3.69
CA ASN A 31 -8.99 8.52 4.07
C ASN A 31 -7.76 9.01 4.85
N VAL A 32 -6.77 9.54 4.13
CA VAL A 32 -5.51 10.00 4.70
C VAL A 32 -5.31 11.50 4.48
N ASP A 33 -4.78 12.16 5.50
CA ASP A 33 -4.34 13.56 5.40
C ASP A 33 -3.08 13.66 4.53
N GLN A 34 -3.20 14.38 3.41
CA GLN A 34 -2.16 14.57 2.40
C GLN A 34 -1.31 15.83 2.63
N GLU A 35 -1.58 16.62 3.67
CA GLU A 35 -0.86 17.87 3.92
C GLU A 35 0.63 17.62 4.17
N GLY A 36 1.49 18.36 3.46
CA GLY A 36 2.95 18.30 3.63
C GLY A 36 3.61 17.06 3.04
N TRP A 37 2.89 16.24 2.27
CA TRP A 37 3.47 15.06 1.64
C TRP A 37 4.61 15.41 0.67
N PRO A 38 5.75 14.71 0.75
CA PRO A 38 6.75 14.81 -0.30
C PRO A 38 6.25 14.11 -1.58
N ALA A 39 6.75 14.57 -2.74
CA ALA A 39 6.33 14.06 -4.04
C ALA A 39 6.46 12.53 -4.20
N TRP A 40 7.45 11.91 -3.56
CA TRP A 40 7.63 10.46 -3.62
C TRP A 40 6.53 9.70 -2.88
N LEU A 41 6.04 10.22 -1.75
CA LEU A 41 4.98 9.58 -0.96
C LEU A 41 3.66 9.72 -1.71
N GLN A 42 3.36 10.93 -2.20
CA GLN A 42 2.17 11.18 -3.01
C GLN A 42 2.13 10.27 -4.24
N SER A 43 3.22 10.23 -5.03
CA SER A 43 3.26 9.41 -6.24
C SER A 43 3.13 7.91 -5.95
N ALA A 44 3.72 7.44 -4.85
CA ALA A 44 3.60 6.04 -4.42
C ALA A 44 2.18 5.73 -3.96
N TYR A 45 1.60 6.56 -3.10
CA TYR A 45 0.26 6.38 -2.58
C TYR A 45 -0.79 6.38 -3.70
N GLU A 46 -0.75 7.34 -4.62
CA GLU A 46 -1.66 7.39 -5.77
C GLU A 46 -1.61 6.09 -6.57
N THR A 47 -0.41 5.57 -6.84
CA THR A 47 -0.24 4.32 -7.59
C THR A 47 -0.80 3.13 -6.81
N LEU A 48 -0.45 3.00 -5.52
CA LEU A 48 -0.84 1.85 -4.70
C LEU A 48 -2.32 1.84 -4.31
N ALA A 49 -2.94 3.02 -4.15
CA ALA A 49 -4.34 3.17 -3.76
C ALA A 49 -5.32 3.07 -4.95
N GLN A 50 -4.89 3.42 -6.17
CA GLN A 50 -5.74 3.40 -7.36
C GLN A 50 -5.83 2.02 -8.04
N TYR A 51 -5.11 1.01 -7.56
CA TYR A 51 -5.17 -0.31 -8.17
C TYR A 51 -6.48 -1.04 -7.82
N ASP A 52 -7.33 -1.22 -8.82
CA ASP A 52 -8.71 -1.68 -8.65
C ASP A 52 -8.86 -3.01 -7.88
N ARG A 53 -7.95 -3.96 -8.08
CA ARG A 53 -8.04 -5.26 -7.40
C ARG A 53 -7.69 -5.19 -5.91
N LEU A 54 -7.00 -4.14 -5.46
CA LEU A 54 -6.59 -3.96 -4.06
C LEU A 54 -7.33 -2.84 -3.33
N ARG A 55 -7.96 -1.89 -4.06
CA ARG A 55 -8.57 -0.69 -3.45
C ARG A 55 -9.64 -0.97 -2.39
N ASN A 56 -10.26 -2.16 -2.43
CA ASN A 56 -11.28 -2.61 -1.48
C ASN A 56 -10.82 -3.80 -0.62
N VAL A 57 -9.51 -4.11 -0.60
CA VAL A 57 -8.96 -5.19 0.22
C VAL A 57 -8.58 -4.60 1.59
N ASP A 58 -9.38 -4.88 2.62
CA ASP A 58 -9.28 -4.25 3.95
C ASP A 58 -7.85 -4.18 4.52
N VAL A 59 -7.10 -5.30 4.47
CA VAL A 59 -5.73 -5.35 5.00
C VAL A 59 -4.79 -4.42 4.24
N TRP A 60 -4.98 -4.27 2.93
CA TRP A 60 -4.19 -3.37 2.09
C TRP A 60 -4.50 -1.91 2.36
N VAL A 61 -5.79 -1.57 2.46
CA VAL A 61 -6.25 -0.21 2.78
C VAL A 61 -5.68 0.22 4.14
N ARG A 62 -5.79 -0.63 5.16
CA ARG A 62 -5.22 -0.36 6.48
C ARG A 62 -3.70 -0.25 6.45
N LEU A 63 -3.02 -1.09 5.67
CA LEU A 63 -1.56 -1.01 5.51
C LEU A 63 -1.14 0.32 4.87
N LEU A 64 -1.87 0.82 3.86
CA LEU A 64 -1.64 2.14 3.26
C LEU A 64 -1.79 3.27 4.28
N GLU A 65 -2.87 3.25 5.05
CA GLU A 65 -3.15 4.26 6.08
C GLU A 65 -2.06 4.27 7.17
N GLU A 66 -1.70 3.09 7.69
CA GLU A 66 -0.67 2.92 8.70
C GLU A 66 0.72 3.33 8.15
N TRP A 67 1.05 2.96 6.92
CA TRP A 67 2.31 3.37 6.30
C TRP A 67 2.42 4.90 6.17
N VAL A 68 1.38 5.58 5.67
CA VAL A 68 1.36 7.05 5.59
C VAL A 68 1.55 7.68 6.97
N ALA A 69 0.81 7.18 7.97
CA ALA A 69 0.92 7.67 9.35
C ALA A 69 2.33 7.46 9.92
N LEU A 70 2.98 6.35 9.57
CA LEU A 70 4.34 6.02 9.99
C LEU A 70 5.36 6.99 9.37
N GLU A 71 5.29 7.21 8.07
CA GLU A 71 6.19 8.14 7.38
C GLU A 71 6.03 9.58 7.88
N ARG A 72 4.79 10.00 8.19
CA ARG A 72 4.53 11.31 8.82
C ARG A 72 5.19 11.41 10.19
N LYS A 73 5.13 10.35 11.02
CA LYS A 73 5.81 10.32 12.33
C LYS A 73 7.34 10.30 12.20
N TYR A 74 7.86 9.80 11.08
CA TYR A 74 9.28 9.93 10.73
C TYR A 74 9.63 11.28 10.10
N GLY A 75 8.71 12.25 10.09
CA GLY A 75 8.96 13.57 9.51
C GLY A 75 9.25 13.53 8.01
N PHE A 76 8.80 12.47 7.32
CA PHE A 76 9.08 12.22 5.91
C PHE A 76 10.58 12.15 5.55
N GLU A 77 11.42 11.72 6.51
CA GLU A 77 12.82 11.42 6.26
C GLU A 77 12.96 10.47 5.05
N ASN A 78 13.91 10.76 4.15
CA ASN A 78 14.16 9.92 2.98
C ASN A 78 15.67 9.71 2.77
N PRO A 79 16.33 8.98 3.68
CA PRO A 79 17.76 8.73 3.58
C PRO A 79 18.09 7.94 2.31
N GLY A 80 19.23 8.28 1.70
CA GLY A 80 19.79 7.52 0.59
C GLY A 80 20.84 6.50 1.04
N GLY A 81 21.30 5.69 0.10
CA GLY A 81 22.42 4.78 0.30
C GLY A 81 22.04 3.41 0.87
N PRO A 82 23.02 2.50 1.04
CA PRO A 82 22.75 1.11 1.41
C PRO A 82 22.09 0.92 2.78
N SER A 83 22.40 1.79 3.75
CA SER A 83 21.85 1.70 5.13
C SER A 83 20.38 2.08 5.23
N ALA A 84 19.84 2.76 4.23
CA ALA A 84 18.41 3.11 4.14
C ALA A 84 17.55 1.88 3.77
N PHE A 85 18.13 0.84 3.19
CA PHE A 85 17.43 -0.40 2.89
C PHE A 85 17.48 -1.38 4.06
N TYR A 86 16.50 -2.27 4.10
CA TYR A 86 16.57 -3.47 4.91
C TYR A 86 17.66 -4.46 4.43
N THR A 87 17.84 -5.56 5.14
CA THR A 87 18.78 -6.63 4.79
C THR A 87 18.62 -7.13 3.33
N LYS A 88 19.71 -7.67 2.77
CA LYS A 88 19.72 -8.36 1.48
C LYS A 88 19.40 -9.85 1.57
N ILE A 89 19.40 -10.42 2.78
CA ILE A 89 19.16 -11.85 2.99
C ILE A 89 17.75 -12.20 2.50
N GLY A 90 17.67 -13.07 1.48
CA GLY A 90 16.40 -13.49 0.89
C GLY A 90 15.68 -12.44 0.04
N ARG A 91 16.25 -11.23 -0.12
CA ARG A 91 15.60 -10.12 -0.82
C ARG A 91 15.20 -10.50 -2.25
N PRO A 92 13.92 -10.31 -2.65
CA PRO A 92 13.50 -10.53 -4.03
C PRO A 92 14.17 -9.56 -5.00
N ASP A 93 14.53 -10.03 -6.20
CA ASP A 93 15.13 -9.21 -7.27
C ASP A 93 14.29 -7.98 -7.64
N LEU A 94 12.98 -8.04 -7.40
CA LEU A 94 12.06 -6.91 -7.56
C LEU A 94 12.52 -5.67 -6.78
N VAL A 95 13.08 -5.83 -5.59
CA VAL A 95 13.57 -4.71 -4.76
C VAL A 95 14.79 -4.06 -5.39
N ASP A 96 15.70 -4.87 -5.94
CA ASP A 96 16.90 -4.35 -6.61
C ASP A 96 16.53 -3.68 -7.94
N TRP A 97 15.56 -4.23 -8.68
CA TRP A 97 14.98 -3.58 -9.85
C TRP A 97 14.32 -2.23 -9.49
N TRP A 98 13.49 -2.20 -8.45
CA TRP A 98 12.84 -0.99 -7.92
C TRP A 98 13.86 0.10 -7.60
N SER A 99 14.92 -0.26 -6.87
CA SER A 99 15.99 0.64 -6.47
C SER A 99 16.73 1.28 -7.65
N ARG A 100 16.74 0.64 -8.81
CA ARG A 100 17.41 1.13 -10.02
C ARG A 100 16.48 1.94 -10.91
N VAL A 101 15.27 1.46 -11.14
CA VAL A 101 14.41 1.89 -12.25
C VAL A 101 13.31 2.84 -11.80
N ALA A 102 12.88 2.75 -10.54
CA ALA A 102 11.59 3.31 -10.14
C ALA A 102 11.63 4.16 -8.86
N ARG A 103 12.82 4.49 -8.33
CA ARG A 103 13.07 5.47 -7.23
C ARG A 103 12.42 6.87 -7.40
N LYS A 104 11.86 7.19 -8.56
CA LYS A 104 11.14 8.46 -8.76
C LYS A 104 9.61 8.30 -8.68
N LYS A 105 9.10 7.10 -8.96
CA LYS A 105 7.67 6.81 -9.06
C LYS A 105 7.42 5.30 -9.02
N VAL A 106 6.51 4.86 -8.14
CA VAL A 106 5.95 3.50 -8.16
C VAL A 106 5.33 3.25 -9.52
N ARG A 107 5.67 2.12 -10.15
CA ARG A 107 5.13 1.74 -11.44
C ARG A 107 4.07 0.67 -11.25
N MET A 108 3.05 0.72 -12.09
CA MET A 108 2.05 -0.34 -12.14
C MET A 108 2.68 -1.62 -12.68
N GLU A 109 3.58 -1.50 -13.66
CA GLU A 109 4.29 -2.61 -14.24
C GLU A 109 5.50 -3.00 -13.39
N GLY A 110 5.61 -4.30 -13.08
CA GLY A 110 6.83 -4.87 -12.51
C GLY A 110 7.95 -5.04 -13.57
N PRO A 111 9.08 -5.67 -13.20
CA PRO A 111 10.08 -6.10 -14.18
C PRO A 111 9.45 -7.04 -15.21
N GLY A 112 9.93 -6.98 -16.46
CA GLY A 112 9.35 -7.73 -17.58
C GLY A 112 9.38 -9.26 -17.43
N SER A 113 10.06 -9.79 -16.41
CA SER A 113 9.98 -11.18 -15.99
C SER A 113 9.92 -11.21 -14.47
N MET A 114 8.73 -11.40 -13.93
CA MET A 114 8.52 -11.76 -12.53
C MET A 114 8.53 -13.29 -12.41
N PRO A 115 9.12 -13.85 -11.34
CA PRO A 115 9.04 -15.29 -11.11
C PRO A 115 7.59 -15.72 -10.85
N PRO A 116 7.27 -17.02 -11.03
CA PRO A 116 5.96 -17.54 -10.67
C PRO A 116 5.57 -17.17 -9.23
N VAL A 117 4.29 -16.91 -8.98
CA VAL A 117 3.74 -16.41 -7.71
C VAL A 117 4.25 -17.19 -6.51
N LYS A 118 4.22 -18.52 -6.56
CA LYS A 118 4.69 -19.38 -5.47
C LYS A 118 6.20 -19.25 -5.20
N THR A 119 6.99 -19.01 -6.24
CA THR A 119 8.43 -18.76 -6.10
C THR A 119 8.68 -17.39 -5.50
N PHE A 120 7.91 -16.38 -5.91
CA PHE A 120 7.98 -15.03 -5.33
C PHE A 120 7.56 -15.03 -3.86
N ALA A 121 6.45 -15.69 -3.52
CA ALA A 121 5.93 -15.81 -2.17
C ALA A 121 6.99 -16.36 -1.21
N LYS A 122 7.67 -17.44 -1.60
CA LYS A 122 8.74 -18.05 -0.82
C LYS A 122 9.93 -17.12 -0.61
N SER A 123 10.42 -16.45 -1.66
CA SER A 123 11.54 -15.52 -1.51
C SER A 123 11.16 -14.33 -0.64
N PHE A 124 9.95 -13.79 -0.81
CA PHE A 124 9.43 -12.71 0.03
C PHE A 124 9.30 -13.14 1.50
N GLN A 125 8.78 -14.34 1.79
CA GLN A 125 8.68 -14.85 3.17
C GLN A 125 10.04 -14.96 3.84
N VAL A 126 11.06 -15.47 3.14
CA VAL A 126 12.44 -15.53 3.67
C VAL A 126 12.98 -14.14 3.94
N TRP A 127 12.77 -13.19 3.02
CA TRP A 127 13.20 -11.81 3.22
C TRP A 127 12.50 -11.16 4.40
N TRP A 128 11.17 -11.25 4.46
CA TRP A 128 10.37 -10.69 5.53
C TRP A 128 10.78 -11.27 6.89
N ALA A 129 11.01 -12.57 6.96
CA ALA A 129 11.58 -13.24 8.13
C ALA A 129 12.94 -12.67 8.53
N ALA A 130 13.84 -12.37 7.58
CA ALA A 130 15.17 -11.83 7.85
C ALA A 130 15.18 -10.33 8.21
N ILE A 131 14.17 -9.58 7.77
CA ILE A 131 13.97 -8.17 8.12
C ILE A 131 13.56 -8.04 9.59
N ASN A 132 12.65 -8.91 10.02
CA ASN A 132 12.03 -8.80 11.32
C ASN A 132 12.99 -9.21 12.45
N PRO A 133 12.83 -8.60 13.65
CA PRO A 133 13.64 -8.94 14.80
C PRO A 133 13.59 -10.43 15.18
N ASP A 134 14.63 -10.91 15.85
CA ASP A 134 14.78 -12.29 16.29
C ASP A 134 13.78 -12.69 17.38
N TRP A 135 13.33 -11.74 18.20
CA TRP A 135 12.36 -11.96 19.28
C TRP A 135 10.96 -12.31 18.76
N ARG A 136 10.66 -12.14 17.47
CA ARG A 136 9.38 -12.53 16.88
C ARG A 136 9.23 -14.05 16.78
N GLU A 137 8.05 -14.57 17.12
CA GLU A 137 7.75 -15.99 16.98
C GLU A 137 7.88 -16.45 15.51
N ARG A 138 8.53 -17.60 15.33
CA ARG A 138 8.72 -18.27 14.05
C ARG A 138 8.20 -19.69 14.13
N ASP A 139 7.63 -20.16 13.04
CA ASP A 139 7.25 -21.55 12.90
C ASP A 139 8.51 -22.43 12.85
N GLY A 140 8.59 -23.41 13.76
CA GLY A 140 9.78 -24.27 13.87
C GLY A 140 10.04 -25.18 12.67
N SER A 141 9.06 -25.38 11.78
CA SER A 141 9.19 -26.26 10.61
C SER A 141 9.69 -25.54 9.36
N ASN A 142 9.35 -24.26 9.19
CA ASN A 142 9.67 -23.51 7.96
C ASN A 142 10.29 -22.13 8.21
N GLY A 143 10.46 -21.70 9.47
CA GLY A 143 11.07 -20.43 9.85
C GLY A 143 10.22 -19.18 9.54
N CYS A 144 8.99 -19.36 9.03
CA CYS A 144 8.09 -18.26 8.71
C CYS A 144 7.63 -17.57 9.99
N LEU A 145 7.46 -16.24 9.90
CA LEU A 145 6.95 -15.46 11.01
C LEU A 145 5.50 -15.84 11.33
N ARG A 146 5.19 -15.85 12.62
CA ARG A 146 3.82 -15.94 13.12
C ARG A 146 3.38 -14.60 13.65
N LEU A 147 2.11 -14.32 13.44
CA LEU A 147 1.48 -13.13 13.96
C LEU A 147 1.28 -13.31 15.47
N ASP A 148 2.01 -12.53 16.27
CA ASP A 148 2.00 -12.64 17.73
C ASP A 148 1.20 -11.49 18.36
N HIS A 149 -0.04 -11.76 18.72
CA HIS A 149 -0.89 -10.76 19.38
C HIS A 149 -0.46 -10.44 20.83
N ARG A 150 0.43 -11.24 21.44
CA ARG A 150 0.81 -11.14 22.86
C ARG A 150 1.89 -10.09 23.13
N VAL A 151 2.52 -9.56 22.09
CA VAL A 151 3.56 -8.53 22.22
C VAL A 151 2.95 -7.24 22.78
N GLU A 152 3.17 -6.98 24.07
CA GLU A 152 2.81 -5.71 24.72
C GLU A 152 3.76 -4.58 24.30
N ILE A 153 3.21 -3.39 24.13
CA ILE A 153 3.81 -2.19 23.50
C ILE A 153 4.76 -1.44 24.48
N LYS A 154 5.51 -2.15 25.32
CA LYS A 154 6.28 -1.48 26.38
C LYS A 154 7.65 -0.97 25.94
N ASP A 155 8.21 -1.50 24.84
CA ASP A 155 9.59 -1.21 24.48
C ASP A 155 9.68 -0.61 23.08
N LYS A 156 9.87 0.72 23.02
CA LYS A 156 10.26 1.45 21.79
C LYS A 156 11.43 0.79 21.08
N ASP A 157 12.40 0.36 21.87
CA ASP A 157 13.68 -0.18 21.40
C ASP A 157 13.50 -1.45 20.56
N ARG A 158 12.43 -2.23 20.80
CA ARG A 158 12.18 -3.49 20.06
C ARG A 158 11.88 -3.28 18.58
N TRP A 159 11.39 -2.10 18.21
CA TRP A 159 11.03 -1.77 16.82
C TRP A 159 11.98 -0.77 16.17
N GLU A 160 12.96 -0.24 16.90
CA GLU A 160 13.90 0.75 16.37
C GLU A 160 14.79 0.15 15.27
N GLU A 161 15.14 -1.14 15.37
CA GLU A 161 15.91 -1.86 14.34
C GLU A 161 15.17 -1.95 12.99
N MET A 162 13.83 -1.92 13.04
CA MET A 162 12.96 -1.92 11.87
C MET A 162 12.76 -0.51 11.30
N LYS A 163 13.23 0.54 11.98
CA LYS A 163 13.08 1.91 11.49
C LYS A 163 13.91 2.13 10.24
N LYS A 164 13.23 2.20 9.10
CA LYS A 164 13.76 2.62 7.81
C LYS A 164 12.78 3.61 7.19
N PRO A 165 12.96 4.93 7.39
CA PRO A 165 12.07 5.91 6.81
C PRO A 165 12.29 6.06 5.30
N GLY A 166 11.28 6.52 4.59
CA GLY A 166 11.37 6.88 3.18
C GLY A 166 11.33 5.69 2.22
N GLN A 167 11.78 5.95 0.99
CA GLN A 167 11.50 5.08 -0.16
C GLN A 167 12.19 3.72 -0.14
N CYS A 168 13.20 3.57 0.70
CA CYS A 168 13.99 2.34 0.83
C CYS A 168 13.49 1.45 1.99
N GLY A 169 12.53 1.93 2.78
CA GLY A 169 11.96 1.26 3.93
C GLY A 169 10.69 0.47 3.62
N ILE A 170 9.63 0.70 4.42
CA ILE A 170 8.35 -0.02 4.31
C ILE A 170 7.74 0.06 2.91
N LEU A 171 7.98 1.16 2.17
CA LEU A 171 7.55 1.26 0.78
C LEU A 171 8.06 0.08 -0.09
N THR A 172 9.28 -0.40 0.14
CA THR A 172 9.82 -1.55 -0.62
C THR A 172 9.06 -2.85 -0.33
N ILE A 173 8.57 -3.02 0.90
CA ILE A 173 7.73 -4.15 1.31
C ILE A 173 6.37 -4.07 0.61
N MET A 174 5.77 -2.88 0.59
CA MET A 174 4.50 -2.64 -0.09
C MET A 174 4.60 -2.83 -1.60
N VAL A 175 5.67 -2.37 -2.24
CA VAL A 175 5.94 -2.62 -3.66
C VAL A 175 6.01 -4.12 -3.96
N CYS A 176 6.65 -4.91 -3.10
CA CYS A 176 6.67 -6.36 -3.25
C CYS A 176 5.29 -7.00 -3.08
N LEU A 177 4.52 -6.63 -2.06
CA LEU A 177 3.15 -7.13 -1.86
C LEU A 177 2.24 -6.75 -3.03
N PHE A 178 2.38 -5.53 -3.53
CA PHE A 178 1.62 -5.01 -4.66
C PHE A 178 1.84 -5.86 -5.92
N HIS A 179 3.10 -6.03 -6.35
CA HIS A 179 3.42 -6.83 -7.53
C HIS A 179 3.19 -8.34 -7.34
N TRP A 180 3.30 -8.86 -6.11
CA TRP A 180 2.86 -10.22 -5.82
C TRP A 180 1.37 -10.37 -6.10
N PHE A 181 0.54 -9.47 -5.56
CA PHE A 181 -0.92 -9.56 -5.74
C PHE A 181 -1.36 -9.48 -7.19
N GLN A 182 -0.63 -8.74 -8.04
CA GLN A 182 -0.91 -8.68 -9.47
C GLN A 182 -0.86 -10.07 -10.13
N GLY A 183 0.04 -10.95 -9.66
CA GLY A 183 0.15 -12.33 -10.15
C GLY A 183 -0.82 -13.32 -9.52
N VAL A 184 -1.57 -12.96 -8.47
CA VAL A 184 -2.53 -13.88 -7.83
C VAL A 184 -3.63 -14.28 -8.81
N GLU A 185 -3.76 -15.58 -9.05
CA GLU A 185 -4.75 -16.18 -9.96
C GLU A 185 -5.69 -17.15 -9.24
N THR A 186 -5.27 -17.71 -8.10
CA THR A 186 -6.05 -18.69 -7.34
C THR A 186 -6.40 -18.18 -5.95
N ARG A 187 -7.41 -18.79 -5.32
CA ARG A 187 -7.77 -18.49 -3.93
C ARG A 187 -6.64 -18.85 -2.98
N GLU A 188 -5.92 -19.93 -3.25
CA GLU A 188 -4.78 -20.37 -2.46
C GLU A 188 -3.64 -19.33 -2.49
N ASP A 189 -3.37 -18.74 -3.67
CA ASP A 189 -2.39 -17.66 -3.79
C ASP A 189 -2.84 -16.40 -3.04
N GLU A 190 -4.14 -16.07 -3.08
CA GLU A 190 -4.71 -14.95 -2.34
C GLU A 190 -4.62 -15.16 -0.82
N ASP A 191 -4.96 -16.36 -0.34
CA ASP A 191 -4.89 -16.72 1.08
C ASP A 191 -3.45 -16.66 1.61
N GLU A 192 -2.47 -17.09 0.81
CA GLU A 192 -1.05 -16.97 1.16
C GLU A 192 -0.59 -15.51 1.20
N TRP A 193 -0.95 -14.71 0.19
CA TRP A 193 -0.67 -13.29 0.16
C TRP A 193 -1.28 -12.57 1.37
N ARG A 194 -2.55 -12.85 1.68
CA ARG A 194 -3.31 -12.20 2.76
C ARG A 194 -2.68 -12.44 4.12
N LYS A 195 -2.26 -13.67 4.42
CA LYS A 195 -1.55 -14.00 5.67
C LYS A 195 -0.32 -13.13 5.89
N ILE A 196 0.45 -12.90 4.83
CA ILE A 196 1.67 -12.09 4.90
C ILE A 196 1.33 -10.60 4.92
N ALA A 197 0.32 -10.14 4.18
CA ALA A 197 -0.17 -8.77 4.25
C ALA A 197 -0.68 -8.41 5.65
N ASP A 198 -1.40 -9.32 6.32
CA ASP A 198 -1.87 -9.15 7.70
C ASP A 198 -0.70 -9.03 8.68
N ASP A 199 0.36 -9.84 8.50
CA ASP A 199 1.57 -9.75 9.32
C ASP A 199 2.29 -8.41 9.13
N VAL A 200 2.46 -7.97 7.87
CA VAL A 200 3.07 -6.67 7.56
C VAL A 200 2.23 -5.52 8.12
N GLN A 201 0.91 -5.54 7.93
CA GLN A 201 -0.01 -4.55 8.49
C GLN A 201 0.10 -4.48 10.01
N TRP A 202 0.14 -5.65 10.67
CA TRP A 202 0.34 -5.71 12.12
C TRP A 202 1.67 -5.09 12.53
N VAL A 203 2.79 -5.43 11.86
CA VAL A 203 4.11 -4.85 12.15
C VAL A 203 4.12 -3.33 12.01
N VAL A 204 3.62 -2.80 10.88
CA VAL A 204 3.59 -1.35 10.64
C VAL A 204 2.73 -0.66 11.70
N GLY A 205 1.57 -1.23 12.06
CA GLY A 205 0.74 -0.73 13.15
C GLY A 205 1.44 -0.76 14.52
N ARG A 206 2.27 -1.77 14.79
CA ARG A 206 3.09 -1.83 16.02
C ARG A 206 4.19 -0.78 16.02
N MET A 207 4.90 -0.59 14.89
CA MET A 207 5.89 0.47 14.73
C MET A 207 5.25 1.85 14.97
N ASN A 208 4.06 2.08 14.42
CA ASN A 208 3.29 3.31 14.63
C ASN A 208 2.98 3.58 16.10
N LYS A 209 2.57 2.54 16.85
CA LYS A 209 2.24 2.66 18.28
C LYS A 209 3.50 2.83 19.15
N ALA A 210 4.62 2.24 18.74
CA ALA A 210 5.89 2.38 19.44
C ALA A 210 6.41 3.83 19.41
N ILE A 211 6.21 4.54 18.31
CA ILE A 211 6.57 5.96 18.22
C ILE A 211 5.59 6.78 19.08
N LYS A 212 6.01 7.13 20.30
CA LYS A 212 5.32 8.17 21.09
C LYS A 212 5.29 9.45 20.26
N TYR A 213 4.13 10.09 20.18
CA TYR A 213 4.00 11.44 19.65
C TYR A 213 5.09 12.31 20.28
N VAL A 214 5.97 12.86 19.45
CA VAL A 214 6.84 13.95 19.88
C VAL A 214 5.91 15.15 20.00
N ASP A 215 5.64 15.55 21.24
CA ASP A 215 4.81 16.72 21.49
C ASP A 215 5.56 17.96 20.97
N TRP A 216 5.12 18.48 19.82
CA TRP A 216 5.71 19.64 19.17
C TRP A 216 5.41 20.95 19.93
N SER A 217 4.71 20.89 21.06
CA SER A 217 4.41 22.07 21.89
C SER A 217 5.59 22.56 22.74
N SER A 218 6.74 21.86 22.76
CA SER A 218 7.90 22.26 23.58
C SER A 218 9.00 23.04 22.85
N THR A 219 8.78 23.47 21.61
CA THR A 219 9.73 24.36 20.90
C THR A 219 9.07 25.71 20.60
N ARG A 220 8.95 26.55 21.63
CA ARG A 220 8.74 28.00 21.51
C ARG A 220 9.68 28.73 22.46
#